data_AF-A0A6N8JKY0-F1
#
_entry.id   AF-A0A6N8JKY0-F1
#
_cell.length_a   1.000
_cell.length_b   1.000
_cell.length_c   1.000
_cell.angle_alpha   90.00
_cell.angle_beta   90.00
_cell.angle_gamma   90.00
#
_symmetry.space_group_name_H-M   'P 1'
#
loop_
_entity.id
_entity.type
_entity.pdbx_description
1 polymer ?
#
loop_
_entity_poly.entity_id
_entity_poly.type
_entity_poly.pdbx_seq_one_letter_code
_entity_poly.pdbx_strand_id
1 'polypeptide(L)'
;MLKISFLEALNGDCILIKLMSSEASPKNILIDGGVSATYNFRNSRGRTENGALANLVDQLRTENQKIDLLILTHIDDDHIDGILQWFKTDPDAYNMIGEVWFNSGKLIAEYLQEQENAALNHIINLPNDSPDTSVCQGVDFGQFIHDKGIWRREIIIQGKDIEWHNAKFEFLSPNTIKLQKLLKFWKKDDPGLKTSGANDYHHSIEYLITHDSFEEDKREPNGSSIAFILHFEGRRYLFLGDSHPSVIVEGLKQRQITTQEPLSVELVKLSHHGSKGNTNKELLSLIHSNHFIISTNGNIHGHPDKQLLARLIKEKVSCQIHFNYPERALDIFQPEDYAFLPFKIIRSKSEFVFSNDN
;
A
#
# COMPACT_ATOMS: atom_id res chain seq x y z
N MET A 1 14.16 12.98 -11.75
CA MET A 1 14.49 12.41 -10.42
C MET A 1 13.22 11.94 -9.74
N LEU A 2 13.24 10.76 -9.12
CA LEU A 2 12.10 10.21 -8.38
C LEU A 2 12.47 10.01 -6.91
N LYS A 3 11.60 10.46 -6.00
CA LYS A 3 11.76 10.24 -4.56
C LYS A 3 10.56 9.46 -4.01
N ILE A 4 10.81 8.39 -3.25
CA ILE A 4 9.76 7.56 -2.62
C ILE A 4 9.96 7.64 -1.11
N SER A 5 8.94 8.03 -0.37
CA SER A 5 8.95 8.11 1.10
C SER A 5 7.85 7.22 1.67
N PHE A 6 8.23 6.25 2.49
CA PHE A 6 7.31 5.35 3.21
C PHE A 6 7.08 5.95 4.59
N LEU A 7 5.90 6.54 4.80
CA LEU A 7 5.55 7.19 6.05
C LEU A 7 5.33 6.18 7.18
N GLU A 8 5.42 6.67 8.40
CA GLU A 8 5.11 5.91 9.61
C GLU A 8 3.59 5.73 9.76
N ALA A 9 3.04 4.73 9.07
CA ALA A 9 1.62 4.38 9.03
C ALA A 9 1.20 3.26 10.01
N LEU A 10 2.02 3.04 11.04
CA LEU A 10 1.86 1.98 12.04
C LEU A 10 1.84 0.59 11.40
N ASN A 11 0.68 -0.08 11.39
CA ASN A 11 0.50 -1.39 10.76
C ASN A 11 -0.07 -1.30 9.34
N GLY A 12 -0.08 -0.10 8.74
CA GLY A 12 -0.65 0.18 7.43
C GLY A 12 0.36 0.67 6.40
N ASP A 13 -0.14 1.01 5.21
CA ASP A 13 0.63 1.62 4.12
C ASP A 13 0.28 3.10 3.94
N CYS A 14 1.30 3.96 3.85
CA CYS A 14 1.17 5.34 3.40
C CYS A 14 2.47 5.76 2.71
N ILE A 15 2.43 5.97 1.40
CA ILE A 15 3.64 6.12 0.57
C ILE A 15 3.50 7.37 -0.29
N LEU A 16 4.46 8.28 -0.16
CA LEU A 16 4.57 9.46 -1.03
C LEU A 16 5.61 9.22 -2.12
N ILE A 17 5.21 9.34 -3.38
CA ILE A 17 6.12 9.40 -4.52
C ILE A 17 6.13 10.84 -5.03
N LYS A 18 7.31 11.46 -5.06
CA LYS A 18 7.55 12.76 -5.70
C LYS A 18 8.23 12.54 -7.04
N LEU A 19 7.53 12.84 -8.13
CA LEU A 19 8.07 12.88 -9.47
C LEU A 19 8.62 14.27 -9.73
N MET A 20 9.94 14.39 -9.87
CA MET A 20 10.61 15.67 -10.11
C MET A 20 11.17 15.69 -11.53
N SER A 21 10.74 16.65 -12.33
CA SER A 21 11.25 16.94 -13.67
C SER A 21 11.93 18.31 -13.68
N SER A 22 12.94 18.48 -14.52
CA SER A 22 13.64 19.77 -14.70
C SER A 22 12.75 20.87 -15.29
N GLU A 23 11.64 20.50 -15.95
CA GLU A 23 10.82 21.43 -16.73
C GLU A 23 9.43 21.70 -16.13
N ALA A 24 9.08 21.04 -15.02
CA ALA A 24 7.75 21.14 -14.41
C ALA A 24 7.81 21.16 -12.89
N SER A 25 6.74 21.67 -12.26
CA SER A 25 6.55 21.52 -10.82
C SER A 25 6.50 20.03 -10.44
N PRO A 26 6.99 19.66 -9.24
CA PRO A 26 6.97 18.28 -8.80
C PRO A 26 5.52 17.77 -8.75
N LYS A 27 5.32 16.51 -9.15
CA LYS A 27 4.05 15.81 -9.00
C LYS A 27 4.09 14.88 -7.81
N ASN A 28 3.17 15.06 -6.87
CA ASN A 28 3.07 14.24 -5.66
C ASN A 28 1.98 13.18 -5.86
N ILE A 29 2.36 11.91 -5.75
CA ILE A 29 1.44 10.77 -5.73
C ILE A 29 1.44 10.22 -4.31
N LEU A 30 0.26 10.16 -3.68
CA LEU A 30 0.06 9.49 -2.41
C LEU A 30 -0.58 8.12 -2.67
N ILE A 31 0.02 7.05 -2.16
CA ILE A 31 -0.55 5.71 -2.16
C ILE A 31 -0.96 5.40 -0.73
N ASP A 32 -2.27 5.20 -0.52
CA ASP A 32 -2.90 4.94 0.77
C ASP A 32 -2.63 6.03 1.85
N GLY A 33 -3.38 5.97 2.95
CA GLY A 33 -3.31 6.89 4.08
C GLY A 33 -2.91 6.26 5.41
N GLY A 34 -2.70 4.95 5.45
CA GLY A 34 -2.49 4.20 6.68
C GLY A 34 -3.76 4.11 7.54
N VAL A 35 -3.57 3.72 8.81
CA VAL A 35 -4.63 3.80 9.83
C VAL A 35 -4.99 5.25 10.18
N SER A 36 -6.15 5.47 10.84
CA SER A 36 -6.59 6.82 11.27
C SER A 36 -5.52 7.62 12.05
N ALA A 37 -4.76 6.96 12.91
CA ALA A 37 -3.66 7.55 13.68
C ALA A 37 -2.50 8.08 12.83
N THR A 38 -2.39 7.65 11.56
CA THR A 38 -1.43 8.20 10.60
C THR A 38 -1.76 9.65 10.27
N TYR A 39 -3.04 10.05 10.30
CA TYR A 39 -3.43 11.45 10.22
C TYR A 39 -3.33 12.11 11.59
N ASN A 40 -4.22 11.80 12.54
CA ASN A 40 -4.18 12.38 13.89
C ASN A 40 -4.47 11.31 14.94
N PHE A 41 -3.81 11.38 16.10
CA PHE A 41 -4.01 10.46 17.22
C PHE A 41 -4.10 11.20 18.55
N ARG A 42 -4.60 10.54 19.60
CA ARG A 42 -4.59 11.08 20.97
C ARG A 42 -3.39 10.55 21.74
N ASN A 43 -2.58 11.45 22.27
CA ASN A 43 -1.45 11.07 23.13
C ASN A 43 -1.92 10.61 24.53
N SER A 44 -0.98 10.15 25.36
CA SER A 44 -1.25 9.69 26.74
C SER A 44 -1.86 10.75 27.67
N ARG A 45 -1.78 12.04 27.29
CA ARG A 45 -2.39 13.17 28.01
C ARG A 45 -3.75 13.57 27.44
N GLY A 46 -4.28 12.80 26.49
CA GLY A 46 -5.58 13.03 25.84
C GLY A 46 -5.59 14.15 24.79
N ARG A 47 -4.44 14.73 24.44
CA ARG A 47 -4.33 15.78 23.41
C ARG A 47 -4.22 15.15 22.01
N THR A 48 -4.85 15.79 21.04
CA THR A 48 -4.69 15.42 19.62
C THR A 48 -3.33 15.88 19.12
N GLU A 49 -2.60 14.98 18.46
CA GLU A 49 -1.32 15.25 17.80
C GLU A 49 -1.38 14.79 16.33
N ASN A 50 -0.56 15.42 15.49
CA ASN A 50 -0.41 15.06 14.09
C ASN A 50 0.45 13.80 13.96
N GLY A 51 -0.05 12.82 13.22
CA GLY A 51 0.70 11.70 12.69
C GLY A 51 1.44 12.06 11.39
N ALA A 52 2.06 11.06 10.78
CA ALA A 52 2.94 11.25 9.62
C ALA A 52 2.21 11.84 8.40
N LEU A 53 0.96 11.44 8.12
CA LEU A 53 0.17 11.96 7.01
C LEU A 53 -0.25 13.42 7.25
N ALA A 54 -0.68 13.79 8.45
CA ALA A 54 -1.03 15.18 8.75
C ALA A 54 0.20 16.09 8.60
N ASN A 55 1.36 15.67 9.12
CA ASN A 55 2.61 16.41 8.94
C ASN A 55 3.00 16.56 7.46
N LEU A 56 2.79 15.52 6.64
CA LEU A 56 3.01 15.59 5.20
C LEU A 56 2.05 16.62 4.55
N VAL A 57 0.76 16.56 4.86
CA VAL A 57 -0.25 17.47 4.29
C VAL A 57 0.07 18.92 4.65
N ASP A 58 0.42 19.18 5.90
CA ASP A 58 0.84 20.51 6.37
C ASP A 58 2.10 20.98 5.64
N GLN A 59 3.09 20.10 5.47
CA GLN A 59 4.28 20.41 4.67
C GLN A 59 3.89 20.80 3.23
N LEU A 60 3.09 20.00 2.54
CA LEU A 60 2.68 20.28 1.16
C LEU A 60 1.93 21.62 1.06
N ARG A 61 1.06 21.93 2.02
CA ARG A 61 0.40 23.25 2.10
C ARG A 61 1.39 24.39 2.20
N THR A 62 2.38 24.28 3.10
CA THR A 62 3.41 25.33 3.27
C THR A 62 4.27 25.51 2.02
N GLU A 63 4.49 24.44 1.26
CA GLU A 63 5.22 24.46 -0.01
C GLU A 63 4.33 24.88 -1.21
N ASN A 64 3.07 25.26 -0.97
CA ASN A 64 2.07 25.53 -2.01
C ASN A 64 1.94 24.39 -3.05
N GLN A 65 2.09 23.17 -2.57
CA GLN A 65 1.93 21.92 -3.31
C GLN A 65 0.65 21.22 -2.86
N LYS A 66 0.26 20.21 -3.63
CA LYS A 66 -0.88 19.34 -3.34
C LYS A 66 -0.52 17.90 -3.62
N ILE A 67 -1.41 16.97 -3.25
CA ILE A 67 -1.37 15.60 -3.71
C ILE A 67 -2.00 15.61 -5.11
N ASP A 68 -1.19 15.52 -6.16
CA ASP A 68 -1.69 15.54 -7.53
C ASP A 68 -2.48 14.27 -7.85
N LEU A 69 -2.10 13.12 -7.27
CA LEU A 69 -2.79 11.85 -7.41
C LEU A 69 -2.84 11.09 -6.08
N LEU A 70 -4.04 10.68 -5.66
CA LEU A 70 -4.26 9.75 -4.56
C LEU A 70 -4.66 8.38 -5.13
N ILE A 71 -3.90 7.34 -4.81
CA ILE A 71 -4.21 5.95 -5.15
C ILE A 71 -4.62 5.23 -3.87
N LEU A 72 -5.84 4.71 -3.83
CA LEU A 72 -6.32 3.85 -2.76
C LEU A 72 -6.26 2.39 -3.23
N THR A 73 -5.35 1.61 -2.67
CA THR A 73 -5.08 0.25 -3.15
C THR A 73 -6.27 -0.67 -2.91
N HIS A 74 -6.88 -0.58 -1.73
CA HIS A 74 -8.11 -1.31 -1.37
C HIS A 74 -8.79 -0.68 -0.15
N ILE A 75 -9.80 -1.37 0.38
CA ILE A 75 -10.76 -0.86 1.35
C ILE A 75 -10.42 -1.15 2.83
N ASP A 76 -9.31 -1.80 3.13
CA ASP A 76 -9.00 -2.11 4.52
C ASP A 76 -8.63 -0.87 5.33
N ASP A 77 -8.98 -0.90 6.61
CA ASP A 77 -8.86 0.20 7.56
C ASP A 77 -7.39 0.69 7.68
N ASP A 78 -6.40 -0.20 7.59
CA ASP A 78 -4.97 0.15 7.64
C ASP A 78 -4.43 0.74 6.32
N HIS A 79 -5.27 0.93 5.32
CA HIS A 79 -4.93 1.62 4.08
C HIS A 79 -5.74 2.91 3.91
N ILE A 80 -7.05 2.87 4.15
CA ILE A 80 -7.93 4.01 3.84
C ILE A 80 -8.22 4.92 5.04
N ASP A 81 -8.15 4.44 6.29
CA ASP A 81 -8.68 5.19 7.45
C ASP A 81 -7.97 6.53 7.67
N GLY A 82 -6.66 6.63 7.38
CA GLY A 82 -5.95 7.90 7.48
C GLY A 82 -6.51 8.97 6.53
N ILE A 83 -6.92 8.58 5.32
CA ILE A 83 -7.59 9.47 4.36
C ILE A 83 -8.99 9.84 4.88
N LEU A 84 -9.77 8.87 5.37
CA LEU A 84 -11.10 9.14 5.90
C LEU A 84 -11.04 10.08 7.11
N GLN A 85 -10.06 9.86 7.99
CA GLN A 85 -9.80 10.68 9.16
C GLN A 85 -9.38 12.10 8.75
N TRP A 86 -8.54 12.24 7.72
CA TRP A 86 -8.17 13.54 7.17
C TRP A 86 -9.41 14.31 6.68
N PHE A 87 -10.19 13.73 5.77
CA PHE A 87 -11.38 14.37 5.19
C PHE A 87 -12.45 14.70 6.23
N LYS A 88 -12.53 13.90 7.30
CA LYS A 88 -13.44 14.15 8.42
C LYS A 88 -13.07 15.40 9.23
N THR A 89 -11.77 15.66 9.43
CA THR A 89 -11.30 16.74 10.33
C THR A 89 -10.87 18.00 9.61
N ASP A 90 -10.70 17.94 8.29
CA ASP A 90 -10.20 19.03 7.47
C ASP A 90 -11.17 19.29 6.31
N PRO A 91 -12.06 20.29 6.43
CA PRO A 91 -13.04 20.62 5.39
C PRO A 91 -12.41 20.93 4.04
N ASP A 92 -11.16 21.39 4.01
CA ASP A 92 -10.42 21.75 2.80
C ASP A 92 -9.55 20.60 2.27
N ALA A 93 -9.63 19.40 2.85
CA ALA A 93 -8.84 18.24 2.42
C ALA A 93 -8.99 17.96 0.92
N TYR A 94 -10.20 18.05 0.38
CA TYR A 94 -10.47 17.77 -1.03
C TYR A 94 -9.79 18.78 -1.98
N ASN A 95 -9.54 20.02 -1.54
CA ASN A 95 -8.83 21.03 -2.33
C ASN A 95 -7.34 20.69 -2.49
N MET A 96 -6.81 19.82 -1.61
CA MET A 96 -5.43 19.33 -1.63
C MET A 96 -5.23 18.12 -2.55
N ILE A 97 -6.26 17.65 -3.25
CA ILE A 97 -6.20 16.46 -4.11
C ILE A 97 -6.55 16.83 -5.55
N GLY A 98 -5.69 16.41 -6.49
CA GLY A 98 -5.92 16.58 -7.92
C GLY A 98 -6.85 15.53 -8.51
N GLU A 99 -6.47 14.25 -8.36
CA GLU A 99 -7.22 13.10 -8.88
C GLU A 99 -7.16 11.94 -7.88
N VAL A 100 -8.21 11.12 -7.83
CA VAL A 100 -8.31 9.91 -7.00
C VAL A 100 -8.48 8.68 -7.90
N TRP A 101 -7.66 7.65 -7.68
CA TRP A 101 -7.84 6.30 -8.22
C TRP A 101 -8.31 5.37 -7.11
N PHE A 102 -9.53 4.87 -7.25
CA PHE A 102 -10.16 4.03 -6.24
C PHE A 102 -11.22 3.14 -6.88
N ASN A 103 -11.08 1.83 -6.69
CA ASN A 103 -12.08 0.84 -7.06
C ASN A 103 -13.13 0.70 -5.93
N SER A 104 -14.05 1.66 -5.83
CA SER A 104 -15.12 1.60 -4.82
C SER A 104 -16.09 0.46 -5.10
N GLY A 105 -16.80 -0.02 -4.06
CA GLY A 105 -17.84 -1.05 -4.21
C GLY A 105 -18.88 -0.69 -5.27
N LYS A 106 -19.32 0.58 -5.30
CA LYS A 106 -20.21 1.13 -6.33
C LYS A 106 -19.61 1.06 -7.74
N LEU A 107 -18.36 1.49 -7.93
CA LEU A 107 -17.71 1.42 -9.24
C LEU A 107 -17.53 -0.03 -9.72
N ILE A 108 -17.20 -0.94 -8.81
CA ILE A 108 -17.07 -2.36 -9.10
C ILE A 108 -18.43 -2.95 -9.52
N ALA A 109 -19.50 -2.64 -8.81
CA ALA A 109 -20.85 -3.10 -9.14
C ALA A 109 -21.30 -2.61 -10.52
N GLU A 110 -21.07 -1.33 -10.82
CA GLU A 110 -21.33 -0.74 -12.14
C GLU A 110 -20.54 -1.43 -13.25
N TYR A 111 -19.24 -1.68 -13.03
CA TYR A 111 -18.37 -2.36 -13.99
C TYR A 111 -18.81 -3.81 -14.27
N LEU A 112 -19.18 -4.55 -13.21
CA LEU A 112 -19.62 -5.95 -13.32
C LEU A 112 -21.08 -6.10 -13.75
N GLN A 113 -21.83 -5.00 -13.81
CA GLN A 113 -23.29 -5.01 -14.02
C GLN A 113 -24.02 -5.87 -12.97
N GLU A 114 -23.53 -5.83 -11.74
CA GLU A 114 -24.10 -6.54 -10.58
C GLU A 114 -24.69 -5.53 -9.57
N GLN A 115 -25.44 -6.03 -8.59
CA GLN A 115 -25.99 -5.18 -7.53
C GLN A 115 -24.87 -4.67 -6.61
N GLU A 116 -24.94 -3.39 -6.23
CA GLU A 116 -24.03 -2.81 -5.25
C GLU A 116 -24.12 -3.52 -3.90
N ASN A 117 -22.96 -3.74 -3.28
CA ASN A 117 -22.85 -4.21 -1.92
C ASN A 117 -22.52 -3.05 -0.99
N ALA A 118 -23.53 -2.55 -0.28
CA ALA A 118 -23.38 -1.43 0.65
C ALA A 118 -22.39 -1.70 1.81
N ALA A 119 -22.02 -2.96 2.08
CA ALA A 119 -21.00 -3.29 3.08
C ALA A 119 -19.58 -2.87 2.68
N LEU A 120 -19.38 -2.50 1.40
CA LEU A 120 -18.10 -2.00 0.89
C LEU A 120 -18.02 -0.47 0.88
N ASN A 121 -19.08 0.21 1.33
CA ASN A 121 -19.15 1.67 1.34
C ASN A 121 -18.44 2.22 2.58
N HIS A 122 -17.62 3.26 2.38
CA HIS A 122 -16.91 3.93 3.46
C HIS A 122 -17.64 5.21 3.84
N ILE A 123 -18.25 5.23 5.01
CA ILE A 123 -18.99 6.40 5.47
C ILE A 123 -18.03 7.38 6.15
N ILE A 124 -17.91 8.58 5.59
CA ILE A 124 -17.26 9.73 6.22
C ILE A 124 -18.32 10.58 6.94
N ASN A 125 -18.02 10.98 8.17
CA ASN A 125 -18.90 11.86 8.95
C ASN A 125 -18.39 13.29 8.81
N LEU A 126 -19.02 14.06 7.93
CA LEU A 126 -18.64 15.45 7.69
C LEU A 126 -19.29 16.39 8.71
N PRO A 127 -18.62 17.48 9.12
CA PRO A 127 -19.26 18.56 9.86
C PRO A 127 -20.38 19.17 9.01
N ASN A 128 -21.56 19.39 9.58
CA ASN A 128 -22.65 20.08 8.88
C ASN A 128 -22.33 21.57 8.67
N ASP A 129 -22.79 22.14 7.54
CA ASP A 129 -22.75 23.58 7.26
C ASP A 129 -23.75 24.41 8.13
N SER A 130 -24.49 23.77 9.04
CA SER A 130 -25.47 24.44 9.91
C SER A 130 -24.85 24.79 11.27
N PRO A 131 -24.84 26.08 11.66
CA PRO A 131 -24.19 26.53 12.90
C PRO A 131 -24.86 26.05 14.20
N ASP A 132 -26.06 25.45 14.14
CA ASP A 132 -26.89 25.19 15.34
C ASP A 132 -27.08 23.71 15.72
N THR A 133 -26.49 22.75 15.00
CA THR A 133 -26.60 21.32 15.40
C THR A 133 -25.30 20.57 15.18
N SER A 134 -24.74 19.99 16.24
CA SER A 134 -23.55 19.13 16.26
C SER A 134 -23.77 17.74 15.62
N VAL A 135 -24.64 17.66 14.61
CA VAL A 135 -24.96 16.41 13.92
C VAL A 135 -24.04 16.30 12.71
N CYS A 136 -23.21 15.27 12.65
CA CYS A 136 -22.45 14.96 11.44
C CYS A 136 -23.37 14.27 10.43
N GLN A 137 -23.23 14.60 9.14
CA GLN A 137 -23.86 13.82 8.08
C GLN A 137 -22.90 12.73 7.61
N GLY A 138 -23.35 11.48 7.67
CA GLY A 138 -22.66 10.35 7.05
C GLY A 138 -22.80 10.40 5.54
N VAL A 139 -21.69 10.46 4.82
CA VAL A 139 -21.64 10.46 3.35
C VAL A 139 -20.76 9.31 2.89
N ASP A 140 -21.17 8.58 1.84
CA ASP A 140 -20.29 7.60 1.21
C ASP A 140 -19.08 8.29 0.57
N PHE A 141 -17.87 7.82 0.88
CA PHE A 141 -16.62 8.43 0.42
C PHE A 141 -16.53 8.42 -1.11
N GLY A 142 -16.97 7.35 -1.77
CA GLY A 142 -17.00 7.26 -3.23
C GLY A 142 -17.92 8.32 -3.84
N GLN A 143 -19.11 8.49 -3.27
CA GLN A 143 -20.03 9.56 -3.67
C GLN A 143 -19.46 10.96 -3.37
N PHE A 144 -18.77 11.14 -2.25
CA PHE A 144 -18.14 12.42 -1.91
C PHE A 144 -17.09 12.83 -2.94
N ILE A 145 -16.14 11.94 -3.28
CA ILE A 145 -15.08 12.26 -4.26
C ILE A 145 -15.64 12.44 -5.68
N HIS A 146 -16.75 11.77 -6.01
CA HIS A 146 -17.52 12.00 -7.23
C HIS A 146 -18.07 13.43 -7.27
N ASP A 147 -18.78 13.84 -6.22
CA ASP A 147 -19.47 15.13 -6.18
C ASP A 147 -18.50 16.31 -6.12
N LYS A 148 -17.30 16.11 -5.57
CA LYS A 148 -16.20 17.08 -5.63
C LYS A 148 -15.45 17.11 -6.97
N GLY A 149 -15.75 16.18 -7.89
CA GLY A 149 -15.14 16.14 -9.22
C GLY A 149 -13.66 15.75 -9.23
N ILE A 150 -13.17 15.09 -8.17
CA ILE A 150 -11.77 14.67 -8.04
C ILE A 150 -11.56 13.18 -8.30
N TRP A 151 -12.62 12.41 -8.57
CA TRP A 151 -12.52 10.98 -8.86
C TRP A 151 -12.35 10.71 -10.34
N ARG A 152 -11.33 9.91 -10.71
CA ARG A 152 -11.17 9.44 -12.09
C ARG A 152 -12.37 8.62 -12.57
N ARG A 153 -13.03 7.90 -11.66
CA ARG A 153 -14.19 7.03 -11.89
C ARG A 153 -14.00 6.09 -13.09
N GLU A 154 -12.83 5.48 -13.16
CA GLU A 154 -12.48 4.49 -14.16
C GLU A 154 -11.94 3.25 -13.42
N ILE A 155 -12.43 2.06 -13.74
CA ILE A 155 -11.99 0.84 -13.06
C ILE A 155 -10.48 0.64 -13.31
N ILE A 156 -9.74 0.40 -12.22
CA ILE A 156 -8.33 0.03 -12.26
C ILE A 156 -8.25 -1.48 -12.21
N ILE A 157 -7.72 -2.11 -13.25
CA ILE A 157 -7.79 -3.57 -13.42
C ILE A 157 -6.53 -4.09 -14.13
N GLN A 158 -6.18 -5.33 -13.86
CA GLN A 158 -5.08 -6.07 -14.47
C GLN A 158 -5.09 -5.94 -16.00
N GLY A 159 -3.91 -5.73 -16.58
CA GLY A 159 -3.70 -5.61 -18.03
C GLY A 159 -3.95 -4.21 -18.58
N LYS A 160 -4.52 -3.30 -17.79
CA LYS A 160 -4.68 -1.90 -18.17
C LYS A 160 -3.40 -1.10 -17.97
N ASP A 161 -3.19 -0.12 -18.83
CA ASP A 161 -2.11 0.86 -18.74
C ASP A 161 -2.70 2.27 -18.64
N ILE A 162 -2.12 3.13 -17.81
CA ILE A 162 -2.48 4.54 -17.71
C ILE A 162 -1.21 5.39 -17.81
N GLU A 163 -1.16 6.26 -18.82
CA GLU A 163 -0.23 7.38 -18.87
C GLU A 163 -0.75 8.52 -18.00
N TRP A 164 0.07 9.03 -17.10
CA TRP A 164 -0.27 10.12 -16.19
C TRP A 164 0.92 11.07 -16.07
N HIS A 165 0.77 12.26 -16.68
CA HIS A 165 1.88 13.20 -16.91
C HIS A 165 3.06 12.54 -17.63
N ASN A 166 4.22 12.43 -16.98
CA ASN A 166 5.44 11.81 -17.49
C ASN A 166 5.74 10.45 -16.83
N ALA A 167 4.72 9.84 -16.21
CA ALA A 167 4.78 8.50 -15.64
C ALA A 167 3.78 7.58 -16.35
N LYS A 168 4.11 6.29 -16.41
CA LYS A 168 3.21 5.23 -16.89
C LYS A 168 2.96 4.23 -15.79
N PHE A 169 1.71 3.81 -15.65
CA PHE A 169 1.27 2.78 -14.71
C PHE A 169 0.78 1.56 -15.48
N GLU A 170 1.36 0.40 -15.18
CA GLU A 170 0.97 -0.88 -15.75
C GLU A 170 0.37 -1.74 -14.65
N PHE A 171 -0.95 -1.96 -14.68
CA PHE A 171 -1.66 -2.65 -13.60
C PHE A 171 -1.56 -4.17 -13.73
N LEU A 172 -1.30 -4.80 -12.58
CA LEU A 172 -1.13 -6.25 -12.41
C LEU A 172 -2.27 -6.88 -11.60
N SER A 173 -2.96 -6.10 -10.78
CA SER A 173 -4.08 -6.49 -9.91
C SER A 173 -4.99 -5.28 -9.70
N PRO A 174 -6.29 -5.47 -9.42
CA PRO A 174 -7.03 -6.74 -9.39
C PRO A 174 -7.43 -7.27 -10.78
N ASN A 175 -7.74 -8.56 -10.90
CA ASN A 175 -8.44 -9.10 -12.07
C ASN A 175 -9.96 -9.14 -11.82
N THR A 176 -10.75 -9.41 -12.87
CA THR A 176 -12.23 -9.44 -12.78
C THR A 176 -12.74 -10.44 -11.73
N ILE A 177 -12.06 -11.59 -11.59
CA ILE A 177 -12.45 -12.62 -10.62
C ILE A 177 -12.32 -12.11 -9.18
N LYS A 178 -11.23 -11.40 -8.86
CA LYS A 178 -11.04 -10.81 -7.53
C LYS A 178 -12.03 -9.68 -7.26
N LEU A 179 -12.35 -8.85 -8.26
CA LEU A 179 -13.40 -7.83 -8.14
C LEU A 179 -14.78 -8.45 -7.85
N GLN A 180 -15.16 -9.53 -8.55
CA GLN A 180 -16.41 -10.25 -8.29
C GLN A 180 -16.47 -10.83 -6.87
N LYS A 181 -15.34 -11.36 -6.38
CA LYS A 181 -15.24 -11.88 -5.02
C LYS A 181 -15.34 -10.78 -3.96
N LEU A 182 -14.68 -9.64 -4.19
CA LEU A 182 -14.82 -8.47 -3.32
C LEU A 182 -16.27 -7.99 -3.28
N LEU A 183 -16.96 -7.89 -4.42
CA LEU A 183 -18.35 -7.44 -4.45
C LEU A 183 -19.27 -8.32 -3.60
N LYS A 184 -18.97 -9.61 -3.48
CA LYS A 184 -19.71 -10.59 -2.67
C LYS A 184 -19.20 -10.72 -1.24
N PHE A 185 -18.17 -9.96 -0.86
CA PHE A 185 -17.58 -9.99 0.47
C PHE A 185 -18.51 -9.35 1.50
N TRP A 186 -18.65 -10.00 2.65
CA TRP A 186 -19.36 -9.46 3.81
C TRP A 186 -18.37 -9.40 4.96
N LYS A 187 -18.12 -8.19 5.48
CA LYS A 187 -17.31 -7.98 6.68
C LYS A 187 -18.06 -8.68 7.82
N LYS A 188 -17.47 -9.72 8.40
CA LYS A 188 -17.96 -10.26 9.68
C LYS A 188 -17.67 -9.19 10.74
N ASP A 189 -18.62 -8.94 11.63
CA ASP A 189 -18.37 -8.11 12.82
C ASP A 189 -17.18 -8.72 13.58
N ASP A 190 -16.04 -8.02 13.54
CA ASP A 190 -14.88 -8.35 14.36
C ASP A 190 -15.10 -7.72 15.75
N PRO A 191 -15.18 -8.50 16.85
CA PRO A 191 -15.49 -8.00 18.19
C PRO A 191 -14.44 -7.04 18.81
N GLY A 192 -13.61 -6.38 18.00
CA GLY A 192 -12.76 -5.25 18.41
C GLY A 192 -11.58 -5.62 19.31
N LEU A 193 -11.38 -6.92 19.59
CA LEU A 193 -10.21 -7.41 20.30
C LEU A 193 -9.10 -7.73 19.29
N LYS A 194 -8.43 -6.67 18.81
CA LYS A 194 -7.17 -6.81 18.07
C LYS A 194 -6.08 -7.30 19.03
N THR A 195 -5.98 -8.61 19.22
CA THR A 195 -4.83 -9.23 19.90
C THR A 195 -3.64 -9.24 18.95
N SER A 196 -2.43 -9.00 19.46
CA SER A 196 -1.20 -9.12 18.67
C SER A 196 -1.14 -10.50 18.01
N GLY A 197 -0.99 -10.54 16.69
CA GLY A 197 -0.80 -11.77 15.93
C GLY A 197 0.41 -12.56 16.43
N ALA A 198 0.32 -13.89 16.40
CA ALA A 198 1.47 -14.75 16.69
C ALA A 198 2.55 -14.55 15.61
N ASN A 199 3.81 -14.48 16.02
CA ASN A 199 4.96 -14.39 15.10
C ASN A 199 5.77 -15.70 15.09
N ASP A 200 6.61 -15.85 14.07
CA ASP A 200 7.46 -17.01 13.81
C ASP A 200 8.96 -16.75 14.11
N TYR A 201 9.27 -15.71 14.90
CA TYR A 201 10.64 -15.18 15.03
C TYR A 201 11.58 -16.11 15.81
N HIS A 202 11.00 -17.03 16.57
CA HIS A 202 11.72 -18.06 17.31
C HIS A 202 12.36 -19.13 16.40
N HIS A 203 11.94 -19.23 15.13
CA HIS A 203 12.58 -20.10 14.16
C HIS A 203 13.77 -19.39 13.48
N SER A 204 14.82 -20.15 13.15
CA SER A 204 15.93 -19.64 12.34
C SER A 204 15.53 -19.52 10.86
N ILE A 205 16.22 -18.66 10.11
CA ILE A 205 16.05 -18.55 8.65
C ILE A 205 16.31 -19.90 7.96
N GLU A 206 17.32 -20.66 8.39
CA GLU A 206 17.61 -22.00 7.86
C GLU A 206 16.43 -22.97 8.07
N TYR A 207 15.85 -22.99 9.28
CA TYR A 207 14.70 -23.84 9.58
C TYR A 207 13.51 -23.47 8.68
N LEU A 208 13.20 -22.18 8.58
CA LEU A 208 12.10 -21.67 7.76
C LEU A 208 12.31 -21.94 6.26
N ILE A 209 13.55 -21.89 5.77
CA ILE A 209 13.90 -22.22 4.37
C ILE A 209 13.70 -23.71 4.07
N THR A 210 14.02 -24.58 5.02
CA THR A 210 13.94 -26.04 4.87
C THR A 210 12.54 -26.59 5.08
N HIS A 211 11.70 -25.88 5.86
CA HIS A 211 10.33 -26.26 6.18
C HIS A 211 9.29 -25.31 5.56
N ASP A 212 9.67 -24.52 4.54
CA ASP A 212 8.78 -23.54 3.92
C ASP A 212 7.54 -24.24 3.33
N SER A 213 6.36 -23.85 3.81
CA SER A 213 5.06 -24.25 3.26
C SER A 213 4.27 -23.00 2.93
N PHE A 214 3.92 -22.83 1.66
CA PHE A 214 3.18 -21.67 1.19
C PHE A 214 1.68 -21.98 1.10
N GLU A 215 0.88 -21.18 1.81
CA GLU A 215 -0.57 -21.10 1.65
C GLU A 215 -0.92 -19.65 1.29
N GLU A 216 -1.63 -19.46 0.18
CA GLU A 216 -2.04 -18.13 -0.25
C GLU A 216 -3.09 -17.55 0.70
N ASP A 217 -2.98 -16.24 0.96
CA ASP A 217 -4.04 -15.46 1.61
C ASP A 217 -5.39 -15.62 0.85
N LYS A 218 -6.47 -15.61 1.62
CA LYS A 218 -7.85 -15.85 1.13
C LYS A 218 -8.75 -14.65 1.35
N ARG A 219 -8.25 -13.56 1.94
CA ARG A 219 -9.03 -12.36 2.20
C ARG A 219 -9.34 -11.64 0.89
N GLU A 220 -10.63 -11.48 0.60
CA GLU A 220 -11.06 -10.89 -0.67
C GLU A 220 -10.68 -9.41 -0.83
N PRO A 221 -10.69 -8.56 0.22
CA PRO A 221 -10.13 -7.20 0.12
C PRO A 221 -8.66 -7.18 -0.33
N ASN A 222 -7.82 -8.02 0.26
CA ASN A 222 -6.39 -8.13 -0.08
C ASN A 222 -6.22 -8.60 -1.53
N GLY A 223 -7.02 -9.59 -1.94
CA GLY A 223 -7.05 -10.04 -3.33
C GLY A 223 -7.49 -9.00 -4.35
N SER A 224 -8.18 -7.94 -3.90
CA SER A 224 -8.67 -6.85 -4.75
C SER A 224 -7.73 -5.65 -4.83
N SER A 225 -6.58 -5.70 -4.13
CA SER A 225 -5.65 -4.57 -4.09
C SER A 225 -5.14 -4.18 -5.47
N ILE A 226 -5.04 -2.88 -5.70
CA ILE A 226 -4.39 -2.31 -6.87
C ILE A 226 -2.88 -2.51 -6.73
N ALA A 227 -2.30 -3.28 -7.66
CA ALA A 227 -0.85 -3.43 -7.81
C ALA A 227 -0.42 -3.04 -9.21
N PHE A 228 0.74 -2.40 -9.32
CA PHE A 228 1.21 -1.85 -10.57
C PHE A 228 2.73 -1.74 -10.66
N ILE A 229 3.21 -1.67 -11.90
CA ILE A 229 4.55 -1.24 -12.25
C ILE A 229 4.47 0.25 -12.60
N LEU A 230 5.21 1.07 -11.86
CA LEU A 230 5.40 2.48 -12.19
C LEU A 230 6.64 2.62 -13.07
N HIS A 231 6.47 3.20 -14.26
CA HIS A 231 7.58 3.60 -15.13
C HIS A 231 7.77 5.11 -15.05
N PHE A 232 9.01 5.52 -14.81
CA PHE A 232 9.38 6.93 -14.76
C PHE A 232 10.85 7.09 -15.16
N GLU A 233 11.15 8.01 -16.09
CA GLU A 233 12.52 8.28 -16.57
C GLU A 233 13.31 7.01 -16.94
N GLY A 234 12.65 6.04 -17.59
CA GLY A 234 13.27 4.78 -18.02
C GLY A 234 13.50 3.74 -16.91
N ARG A 235 13.13 4.04 -15.67
CA ARG A 235 13.20 3.13 -14.52
C ARG A 235 11.83 2.56 -14.17
N ARG A 236 11.83 1.45 -13.45
CA ARG A 236 10.62 0.72 -13.04
C ARG A 236 10.60 0.48 -11.53
N TYR A 237 9.42 0.61 -10.93
CA TYR A 237 9.18 0.39 -9.50
C TYR A 237 7.92 -0.47 -9.34
N LEU A 238 7.93 -1.42 -8.41
CA LEU A 238 6.83 -2.36 -8.22
C LEU A 238 6.14 -2.13 -6.88
N PHE A 239 4.84 -1.83 -6.93
CA PHE A 239 3.98 -1.64 -5.76
C PHE A 239 2.91 -2.72 -5.74
N LEU A 240 2.91 -3.57 -4.70
CA LEU A 240 2.06 -4.76 -4.66
C LEU A 240 0.78 -4.61 -3.81
N GLY A 241 0.65 -3.55 -3.01
CA GLY A 241 -0.44 -3.43 -2.03
C GLY A 241 -0.55 -4.71 -1.21
N ASP A 242 -1.77 -5.22 -1.01
CA ASP A 242 -1.99 -6.48 -0.28
C ASP A 242 -2.33 -7.65 -1.21
N SER A 243 -2.04 -7.48 -2.49
CA SER A 243 -2.44 -8.40 -3.56
C SER A 243 -1.99 -9.84 -3.35
N HIS A 244 -2.86 -10.77 -3.70
CA HIS A 244 -2.51 -12.18 -3.77
C HIS A 244 -1.47 -12.47 -4.86
N PRO A 245 -0.44 -13.29 -4.60
CA PRO A 245 0.65 -13.53 -5.54
C PRO A 245 0.17 -14.22 -6.82
N SER A 246 -0.87 -15.06 -6.77
CA SER A 246 -1.47 -15.68 -7.97
C SER A 246 -1.91 -14.65 -9.02
N VAL A 247 -2.53 -13.55 -8.59
CA VAL A 247 -3.01 -12.48 -9.48
C VAL A 247 -1.85 -11.69 -10.04
N ILE A 248 -0.83 -11.42 -9.22
CA ILE A 248 0.36 -10.71 -9.68
C ILE A 248 1.12 -11.55 -10.72
N VAL A 249 1.32 -12.84 -10.45
CA VAL A 249 1.95 -13.78 -11.39
C VAL A 249 1.19 -13.83 -12.72
N GLU A 250 -0.14 -13.89 -12.68
CA GLU A 250 -0.98 -13.81 -13.88
C GLU A 250 -0.73 -12.51 -14.65
N GLY A 251 -0.78 -11.36 -13.97
CA GLY A 251 -0.57 -10.05 -14.59
C GLY A 251 0.83 -9.86 -15.18
N LEU A 252 1.87 -10.37 -14.51
CA LEU A 252 3.24 -10.36 -15.02
C LEU A 252 3.36 -11.24 -16.28
N LYS A 253 2.78 -12.44 -16.28
CA LYS A 253 2.80 -13.35 -17.43
C LYS A 253 2.03 -12.80 -18.63
N GLN A 254 0.90 -12.11 -18.42
CA GLN A 254 0.18 -11.41 -19.50
C GLN A 254 1.06 -10.35 -20.19
N ARG A 255 2.03 -9.80 -19.47
CA ARG A 255 3.04 -8.85 -19.97
C ARG A 255 4.32 -9.53 -20.46
N GLN A 256 4.26 -10.83 -20.74
CA GLN A 256 5.38 -11.64 -21.26
C GLN A 256 6.59 -11.71 -20.32
N ILE A 257 6.41 -11.39 -19.03
CA ILE A 257 7.46 -11.56 -18.03
C ILE A 257 7.57 -13.04 -17.68
N THR A 258 8.79 -13.56 -17.72
CA THR A 258 9.10 -14.97 -17.48
C THR A 258 10.25 -15.11 -16.50
N THR A 259 10.58 -16.34 -16.11
CA THR A 259 11.76 -16.60 -15.27
C THR A 259 13.09 -16.36 -16.01
N GLN A 260 13.08 -16.39 -17.35
CA GLN A 260 14.22 -16.16 -18.22
C GLN A 260 14.41 -14.66 -18.49
N GLU A 261 13.29 -13.93 -18.58
CA GLU A 261 13.24 -12.47 -18.74
C GLU A 261 12.39 -11.87 -17.61
N PRO A 262 12.92 -11.87 -16.36
CA PRO A 262 12.20 -11.34 -15.22
C PRO A 262 12.06 -9.82 -15.31
N LEU A 263 11.04 -9.29 -14.63
CA LEU A 263 10.83 -7.85 -14.51
C LEU A 263 11.96 -7.22 -13.71
N SER A 264 12.82 -6.45 -14.37
CA SER A 264 13.82 -5.62 -13.68
C SER A 264 13.18 -4.37 -13.09
N VAL A 265 13.32 -4.17 -11.78
CA VAL A 265 12.85 -2.98 -11.05
C VAL A 265 13.86 -2.49 -10.02
N GLU A 266 13.87 -1.18 -9.81
CA GLU A 266 14.74 -0.50 -8.84
C GLU A 266 14.32 -0.79 -7.39
N LEU A 267 13.02 -0.92 -7.13
CA LEU A 267 12.44 -1.14 -5.81
C LEU A 267 11.15 -1.97 -5.89
N VAL A 268 10.96 -2.85 -4.91
CA VAL A 268 9.72 -3.59 -4.69
C VAL A 268 9.15 -3.26 -3.31
N LYS A 269 7.95 -2.67 -3.24
CA LYS A 269 7.14 -2.69 -2.00
C LYS A 269 6.49 -4.07 -1.90
N LEU A 270 6.94 -4.85 -0.93
CA LEU A 270 6.42 -6.18 -0.65
C LEU A 270 4.96 -6.11 -0.21
N SER A 271 4.23 -7.18 -0.56
CA SER A 271 2.80 -7.23 -0.38
C SER A 271 2.40 -7.47 1.08
N HIS A 272 1.28 -6.86 1.52
CA HIS A 272 0.61 -7.16 2.79
C HIS A 272 1.58 -7.15 3.96
N HIS A 273 2.33 -6.05 4.06
CA HIS A 273 3.27 -5.80 5.15
C HIS A 273 4.35 -6.88 5.35
N GLY A 274 4.59 -7.72 4.34
CA GLY A 274 5.49 -8.88 4.43
C GLY A 274 4.85 -10.12 5.04
N SER A 275 3.53 -10.29 4.87
CA SER A 275 2.82 -11.54 5.17
C SER A 275 3.38 -12.72 4.39
N LYS A 276 3.52 -13.87 5.05
CA LYS A 276 3.96 -15.13 4.42
C LYS A 276 3.02 -15.64 3.32
N GLY A 277 1.76 -15.24 3.33
CA GLY A 277 0.72 -15.67 2.38
C GLY A 277 0.63 -14.84 1.10
N ASN A 278 1.37 -13.73 1.00
CA ASN A 278 1.19 -12.76 -0.09
C ASN A 278 2.41 -12.64 -1.02
N THR A 279 3.46 -13.45 -0.82
CA THR A 279 4.62 -13.50 -1.70
C THR A 279 5.19 -14.91 -1.77
N ASN A 280 4.98 -15.59 -2.89
CA ASN A 280 5.45 -16.96 -3.11
C ASN A 280 6.74 -17.00 -3.95
N LYS A 281 7.32 -18.20 -4.08
CA LYS A 281 8.53 -18.43 -4.88
C LYS A 281 8.35 -18.06 -6.35
N GLU A 282 7.21 -18.38 -6.94
CA GLU A 282 6.93 -18.11 -8.35
C GLU A 282 6.96 -16.59 -8.63
N LEU A 283 6.27 -15.80 -7.81
CA LEU A 283 6.29 -14.34 -7.89
C LEU A 283 7.72 -13.81 -7.78
N LEU A 284 8.48 -14.26 -6.78
CA LEU A 284 9.88 -13.86 -6.62
C LEU A 284 10.71 -14.21 -7.86
N SER A 285 10.50 -15.37 -8.49
CA SER A 285 11.24 -15.78 -9.69
C SER A 285 10.98 -14.91 -10.93
N LEU A 286 9.86 -14.19 -10.97
CA LEU A 286 9.50 -13.27 -12.06
C LEU A 286 10.03 -11.84 -11.86
N ILE A 287 10.68 -11.55 -10.73
CA ILE A 287 11.14 -10.20 -10.38
C ILE A 287 12.66 -10.19 -10.25
N HIS A 288 13.34 -9.27 -10.91
CA HIS A 288 14.74 -8.95 -10.69
C HIS A 288 14.85 -7.61 -9.96
N SER A 289 15.25 -7.65 -8.70
CA SER A 289 15.53 -6.45 -7.90
C SER A 289 16.48 -6.79 -6.76
N ASN A 290 17.24 -5.78 -6.33
CA ASN A 290 18.06 -5.85 -5.13
C ASN A 290 17.42 -5.15 -3.93
N HIS A 291 16.37 -4.35 -4.11
CA HIS A 291 15.79 -3.54 -3.05
C HIS A 291 14.33 -3.93 -2.79
N PHE A 292 14.07 -4.41 -1.58
CA PHE A 292 12.73 -4.78 -1.12
C PHE A 292 12.41 -4.00 0.14
N ILE A 293 11.25 -3.37 0.18
CA ILE A 293 10.80 -2.61 1.35
C ILE A 293 9.52 -3.18 1.94
N ILE A 294 9.50 -3.18 3.27
CA ILE A 294 8.39 -3.59 4.13
C ILE A 294 7.92 -2.35 4.90
N SER A 295 6.60 -2.17 4.96
CA SER A 295 5.97 -1.07 5.68
C SER A 295 5.12 -1.63 6.81
N THR A 296 5.62 -1.69 8.04
CA THR A 296 4.84 -2.04 9.23
C THR A 296 5.70 -1.96 10.49
N ASN A 297 5.09 -1.55 11.62
CA ASN A 297 5.70 -1.67 12.95
C ASN A 297 5.46 -3.05 13.60
N GLY A 298 4.62 -3.90 12.99
CA GLY A 298 4.33 -5.26 13.46
C GLY A 298 3.44 -5.37 14.71
N ASN A 299 2.95 -4.27 15.28
CA ASN A 299 2.28 -4.29 16.59
C ASN A 299 0.93 -5.03 16.60
N ILE A 300 0.19 -5.01 15.48
CA ILE A 300 -1.14 -5.65 15.40
C ILE A 300 -1.05 -7.08 14.88
N HIS A 301 -0.39 -7.29 13.74
CA HIS A 301 -0.40 -8.58 13.05
C HIS A 301 0.87 -9.42 13.25
N GLY A 302 1.89 -8.88 13.90
CA GLY A 302 3.18 -9.56 14.03
C GLY A 302 4.02 -9.54 12.75
N HIS A 303 3.60 -8.82 11.71
CA HIS A 303 4.32 -8.71 10.44
C HIS A 303 5.64 -7.92 10.55
N PRO A 304 6.55 -8.09 9.56
CA PRO A 304 6.53 -9.15 8.54
C PRO A 304 6.75 -10.54 9.17
N ASP A 305 6.28 -11.58 8.48
CA ASP A 305 6.59 -12.96 8.87
C ASP A 305 8.05 -13.28 8.53
N LYS A 306 8.77 -13.92 9.45
CA LYS A 306 10.13 -14.37 9.21
C LYS A 306 10.18 -15.44 8.12
N GLN A 307 9.11 -16.23 7.96
CA GLN A 307 8.96 -17.19 6.85
C GLN A 307 8.97 -16.51 5.48
N LEU A 308 8.34 -15.33 5.34
CA LEU A 308 8.44 -14.53 4.12
C LEU A 308 9.89 -14.09 3.89
N LEU A 309 10.53 -13.53 4.93
CA LEU A 309 11.92 -13.07 4.83
C LEU A 309 12.87 -14.20 4.46
N ALA A 310 12.69 -15.38 5.03
CA ALA A 310 13.44 -16.59 4.72
C ALA A 310 13.29 -16.97 3.23
N ARG A 311 12.06 -16.95 2.72
CA ARG A 311 11.77 -17.18 1.30
C ARG A 311 12.42 -16.13 0.39
N LEU A 312 12.33 -14.86 0.76
CA LEU A 312 12.94 -13.76 0.02
C LEU A 312 14.46 -13.90 -0.05
N ILE A 313 15.13 -14.12 1.10
CA ILE A 313 16.58 -14.26 1.19
C ILE A 313 17.08 -15.45 0.36
N LYS A 314 16.33 -16.56 0.36
CA LYS A 314 16.63 -17.75 -0.43
C LYS A 314 16.58 -17.48 -1.94
N GLU A 315 15.53 -16.80 -2.40
CA GLU A 315 15.28 -16.58 -3.83
C GLU A 315 15.98 -15.31 -4.38
N LYS A 316 16.42 -14.41 -3.49
CA LYS A 316 17.10 -13.13 -3.81
C LYS A 316 18.40 -13.00 -3.01
N VAL A 317 19.39 -13.79 -3.40
CA VAL A 317 20.72 -13.79 -2.78
C VAL A 317 21.32 -12.38 -2.83
N SER A 318 21.85 -11.91 -1.69
CA SER A 318 22.41 -10.57 -1.51
C SER A 318 21.42 -9.40 -1.66
N CYS A 319 20.12 -9.65 -1.53
CA CYS A 319 19.13 -8.58 -1.48
C CYS A 319 19.33 -7.63 -0.29
N GLN A 320 18.81 -6.42 -0.46
CA GLN A 320 18.70 -5.39 0.56
C GLN A 320 17.24 -5.30 0.99
N ILE A 321 17.00 -5.57 2.27
CA ILE A 321 15.68 -5.51 2.88
C ILE A 321 15.62 -4.22 3.72
N HIS A 322 14.66 -3.38 3.38
CA HIS A 322 14.42 -2.07 3.99
C HIS A 322 13.16 -2.16 4.85
N PHE A 323 13.19 -1.52 6.01
CA PHE A 323 12.05 -1.42 6.92
C PHE A 323 11.77 0.06 7.13
N ASN A 324 10.51 0.50 6.98
CA ASN A 324 10.15 1.87 7.37
C ASN A 324 10.17 2.08 8.90
N TYR A 325 10.16 0.98 9.67
CA TYR A 325 10.43 0.92 11.11
C TYR A 325 11.72 0.10 11.36
N PRO A 326 12.91 0.73 11.37
CA PRO A 326 14.19 0.03 11.41
C PRO A 326 14.39 -0.87 12.64
N GLU A 327 13.78 -0.52 13.77
CA GLU A 327 13.78 -1.31 15.00
C GLU A 327 13.12 -2.67 14.81
N ARG A 328 12.18 -2.80 13.86
CA ARG A 328 11.48 -4.06 13.62
C ARG A 328 12.42 -5.20 13.21
N ALA A 329 13.48 -4.86 12.48
CA ALA A 329 14.50 -5.83 12.09
C ALA A 329 15.26 -6.42 13.29
N LEU A 330 15.36 -5.69 14.42
CA LEU A 330 16.03 -6.17 15.63
C LEU A 330 15.22 -7.27 16.33
N ASP A 331 13.89 -7.21 16.24
CA ASP A 331 13.00 -8.21 16.85
C ASP A 331 12.99 -9.53 16.07
N ILE A 332 13.21 -9.47 14.76
CA ILE A 332 13.04 -10.60 13.83
C ILE A 332 14.30 -11.47 13.75
N PHE A 333 15.44 -10.83 13.53
CA PHE A 333 16.67 -11.52 13.14
C PHE A 333 17.56 -11.80 14.34
N GLN A 334 17.96 -13.06 14.47
CA GLN A 334 18.95 -13.53 15.45
C GLN A 334 20.35 -13.50 14.83
N PRO A 335 21.43 -13.46 15.65
CA PRO A 335 22.80 -13.45 15.14
C PRO A 335 23.11 -14.61 14.18
N GLU A 336 22.56 -15.80 14.42
CA GLU A 336 22.75 -16.99 13.57
C GLU A 336 22.18 -16.80 12.15
N ASP A 337 21.12 -15.99 11.99
CA ASP A 337 20.45 -15.80 10.69
C ASP A 337 21.39 -15.17 9.65
N TYR A 338 22.31 -14.30 10.08
CA TYR A 338 23.26 -13.61 9.20
C TYR A 338 24.40 -14.51 8.71
N ALA A 339 24.58 -15.70 9.30
CA ALA A 339 25.63 -16.63 8.92
C ALA A 339 25.20 -17.59 7.79
N PHE A 340 23.90 -17.77 7.56
CA PHE A 340 23.38 -18.79 6.65
C PHE A 340 23.42 -18.39 5.17
N LEU A 341 22.89 -17.20 4.84
CA LEU A 341 22.87 -16.66 3.48
C LEU A 341 23.22 -15.17 3.51
N PRO A 342 23.86 -14.63 2.46
CA PRO A 342 24.16 -13.21 2.40
C PRO A 342 22.90 -12.39 2.10
N PHE A 343 22.57 -11.45 2.99
CA PHE A 343 21.58 -10.40 2.78
C PHE A 343 22.00 -9.16 3.59
N LYS A 344 21.41 -8.01 3.28
CA LYS A 344 21.66 -6.76 4.04
C LYS A 344 20.34 -6.20 4.55
N ILE A 345 20.32 -5.86 5.83
CA ILE A 345 19.26 -5.04 6.41
C ILE A 345 19.70 -3.60 6.33
N ILE A 346 18.89 -2.77 5.66
CA ILE A 346 19.14 -1.34 5.55
C ILE A 346 18.28 -0.64 6.59
N ARG A 347 18.95 0.01 7.55
CA ARG A 347 18.35 0.73 8.68
C ARG A 347 18.39 2.26 8.46
N SER A 348 18.14 2.71 7.23
CA SER A 348 18.06 4.14 6.90
C SER A 348 16.64 4.66 7.07
N LYS A 349 16.48 5.99 7.06
CA LYS A 349 15.16 6.61 6.89
C LYS A 349 14.51 6.05 5.63
N SER A 350 13.21 5.84 5.71
CA SER A 350 12.29 5.18 4.77
C SER A 350 12.11 5.96 3.45
N GLU A 351 13.17 6.60 2.97
CA GLU A 351 13.18 7.51 1.83
C GLU A 351 14.24 7.05 0.82
N PHE A 352 13.82 6.96 -0.44
CA PHE A 352 14.64 6.52 -1.56
C PHE A 352 14.69 7.64 -2.59
N VAL A 353 15.88 7.95 -3.10
CA VAL A 353 16.08 8.94 -4.15
C VAL A 353 16.75 8.26 -5.34
N PHE A 354 16.08 8.31 -6.49
CA PHE A 354 16.55 7.76 -7.75
C PHE A 354 16.77 8.93 -8.73
N SER A 355 18.03 9.19 -9.06
CA SER A 355 18.45 10.17 -10.06
C SER A 355 19.10 9.44 -11.24
N ASN A 356 19.10 10.05 -12.42
CA ASN A 356 19.75 9.49 -13.60
C ASN A 356 21.28 9.35 -13.45
N ASP A 357 21.86 9.96 -12.42
CA ASP A 357 23.29 9.93 -12.11
C ASP A 357 23.74 8.71 -11.27
N ASN A 358 22.82 7.82 -10.88
CA ASN A 358 23.08 6.62 -10.06
C ASN A 358 22.82 5.31 -10.77
#